data_AF-A0A7W1CKE2-F1
#
_entry.id   AF-A0A7W1CKE2-F1
#
_cell.length_a   1.000
_cell.length_b   1.000
_cell.length_c   1.000
_cell.angle_alpha   90.00
_cell.angle_beta   90.00
_cell.angle_gamma   90.00
#
_symmetry.space_group_name_H-M   'P 1'
#
loop_
_entity.id
_entity.type
_entity.pdbx_description
1 polymer ?
#
loop_
_entity_poly.entity_id
_entity_poly.type
_entity_poly.pdbx_seq_one_letter_code
_entity_poly.pdbx_strand_id
1 'polypeptide(L)'
;STDSAKYEVVSGERRLRAAKIAGLKKVPCIIIKDDLLAEEISLIENIQRQDLHPIELGEAFLNILESRQSLTQLELSKKLGISNKIISEYVNFAKLPLKVKDLVLKENITNRDVLRKIIKHPDPLMYLKNQNIKNTSKTTMRKSILRINLVDNELHLQANSVSLLCDSNKQKLRKIFEDLLTKI
;
A
#
# COMPACT_ATOMS: atom_id res chain seq x y z
N SER A 1 -13.12 -41.24 1.79
CA SER A 1 -13.32 -40.08 2.68
C SER A 1 -13.63 -38.90 1.77
N THR A 2 -14.86 -38.40 1.77
CA THR A 2 -15.38 -37.43 0.80
C THR A 2 -14.63 -36.09 0.87
N ASP A 3 -13.79 -35.83 -0.12
CA ASP A 3 -13.18 -34.53 -0.40
C ASP A 3 -14.26 -33.50 -0.68
N SER A 4 -14.66 -32.73 0.34
CA SER A 4 -15.42 -31.51 0.11
C SER A 4 -14.50 -30.51 -0.58
N ALA A 5 -14.69 -30.30 -1.89
CA ALA A 5 -13.99 -29.26 -2.63
C ALA A 5 -14.16 -27.92 -1.88
N LYS A 6 -13.10 -27.44 -1.23
CA LYS A 6 -13.07 -26.16 -0.53
C LYS A 6 -12.86 -25.09 -1.59
N TYR A 7 -13.72 -24.07 -1.60
CA TYR A 7 -13.54 -22.88 -2.44
C TYR A 7 -12.77 -21.82 -1.67
N GLU A 8 -11.84 -21.16 -2.33
CA GLU A 8 -11.12 -19.99 -1.81
C GLU A 8 -11.73 -18.70 -2.35
N VAL A 9 -11.71 -17.65 -1.53
CA VAL A 9 -12.25 -16.33 -1.89
C VAL A 9 -11.13 -15.52 -2.54
N VAL A 10 -11.20 -15.42 -3.86
CA VAL A 10 -10.23 -14.64 -4.66
C VAL A 10 -10.49 -13.13 -4.55
N SER A 11 -11.77 -12.73 -4.51
CA SER A 11 -12.19 -11.33 -4.38
C SER A 11 -13.57 -11.25 -3.74
N GLY A 12 -13.82 -10.15 -3.02
CA GLY A 12 -15.13 -9.87 -2.43
C GLY A 12 -15.28 -10.24 -0.96
N GLU A 13 -14.18 -10.33 -0.20
CA GLU A 13 -14.17 -10.68 1.23
C GLU A 13 -15.14 -9.82 2.07
N ARG A 14 -15.24 -8.52 1.78
CA ARG A 14 -16.20 -7.61 2.44
C ARG A 14 -17.67 -8.00 2.20
N ARG A 15 -17.99 -8.42 0.97
CA ARG A 15 -19.33 -8.85 0.57
C ARG A 15 -19.66 -10.21 1.19
N LEU A 16 -18.70 -11.12 1.21
CA LEU A 16 -18.83 -12.40 1.91
C LEU A 16 -19.04 -12.20 3.42
N ARG A 17 -18.27 -11.31 4.05
CA ARG A 17 -18.42 -10.96 5.46
C ARG A 17 -19.79 -10.34 5.76
N ALA A 18 -20.26 -9.43 4.92
CA ALA A 18 -21.60 -8.85 5.04
C ALA A 18 -22.70 -9.92 4.89
N ALA A 19 -22.56 -10.84 3.93
CA ALA A 19 -23.48 -11.95 3.76
C ALA A 19 -23.50 -12.91 4.96
N LYS A 20 -22.34 -13.19 5.56
CA LYS A 20 -22.23 -13.95 6.82
C LYS A 20 -22.96 -13.23 7.96
N ILE A 21 -22.76 -11.92 8.11
CA ILE A 21 -23.45 -11.10 9.13
C ILE A 21 -24.97 -11.09 8.88
N ALA A 22 -25.41 -11.05 7.62
CA ALA A 22 -26.81 -11.11 7.23
C ALA A 22 -27.43 -12.52 7.33
N GLY A 23 -26.68 -13.54 7.77
CA GLY A 23 -27.18 -14.91 7.92
C GLY A 23 -27.47 -15.64 6.61
N LEU A 24 -26.92 -15.17 5.48
CA LEU A 24 -27.14 -15.80 4.17
C LEU A 24 -26.40 -17.15 4.10
N LYS A 25 -27.14 -18.22 3.82
CA LYS A 25 -26.57 -19.59 3.66
C LYS A 25 -25.86 -19.79 2.31
N LYS A 26 -26.19 -18.98 1.31
CA LYS A 26 -25.62 -19.05 -0.05
C LYS A 26 -25.41 -17.62 -0.57
N VAL A 27 -24.35 -17.44 -1.34
CA VAL A 27 -24.04 -16.19 -2.03
C VAL A 27 -23.78 -16.46 -3.51
N PRO A 28 -24.20 -15.58 -4.43
CA PRO A 28 -23.82 -15.71 -5.83
C PRO A 28 -22.32 -15.47 -5.96
N CYS A 29 -21.63 -16.39 -6.61
CA CYS A 29 -20.20 -16.36 -6.82
C CYS A 29 -19.85 -16.89 -8.21
N ILE A 30 -18.79 -16.34 -8.80
CA ILE A 30 -18.23 -16.84 -10.05
C ILE A 30 -17.14 -17.84 -9.65
N ILE A 31 -17.29 -19.09 -10.09
CA ILE A 31 -16.29 -20.13 -9.84
C ILE A 31 -15.22 -20.03 -10.92
N ILE A 32 -14.01 -19.71 -10.50
CA ILE A 32 -12.82 -19.72 -11.35
C ILE A 32 -12.12 -21.05 -11.08
N LYS A 33 -11.93 -21.86 -12.13
CA LYS A 33 -11.26 -23.17 -12.04
C LYS A 33 -9.76 -23.10 -12.32
N ASP A 34 -9.30 -21.99 -12.89
CA ASP A 34 -7.91 -21.75 -13.23
C ASP A 34 -7.29 -20.92 -12.10
N ASP A 35 -6.43 -21.56 -11.31
CA ASP A 35 -5.74 -20.93 -10.18
C ASP A 35 -4.91 -19.72 -10.63
N LEU A 36 -4.35 -19.74 -11.85
CA LEU A 36 -3.57 -18.64 -12.39
C LEU A 36 -4.46 -17.44 -12.72
N LEU A 37 -5.64 -17.70 -13.28
CA LEU A 37 -6.62 -16.64 -13.54
C LEU A 37 -7.16 -16.05 -12.24
N ALA A 38 -7.33 -16.88 -11.22
CA ALA A 38 -7.69 -16.43 -9.88
C ALA A 38 -6.61 -15.51 -9.29
N GLU A 39 -5.34 -15.90 -9.34
CA GLU A 39 -4.21 -15.07 -8.90
C GLU A 39 -4.17 -13.71 -9.63
N GLU A 40 -4.35 -13.69 -10.95
CA GLU A 40 -4.39 -12.44 -11.72
C GLU A 40 -5.51 -11.49 -11.25
N ILE A 41 -6.71 -12.03 -11.01
CA ILE A 41 -7.87 -11.24 -10.56
C ILE A 41 -7.65 -10.71 -9.15
N SER A 42 -7.12 -11.53 -8.24
CA SER A 42 -6.75 -11.12 -6.87
C SER A 42 -5.73 -9.99 -6.93
N LEU A 43 -4.70 -10.13 -7.76
CA LEU A 43 -3.66 -9.13 -7.92
C LEU A 43 -4.19 -7.79 -8.44
N ILE A 44 -5.10 -7.81 -9.42
CA ILE A 44 -5.74 -6.60 -9.94
C ILE A 44 -6.55 -5.89 -8.84
N GLU A 45 -7.36 -6.63 -8.08
CA GLU A 45 -8.16 -6.07 -6.98
C GLU A 45 -7.26 -5.42 -5.92
N ASN A 46 -6.19 -6.12 -5.56
CA ASN A 46 -5.22 -5.69 -4.57
C ASN A 46 -4.44 -4.44 -5.01
N ILE A 47 -4.04 -4.35 -6.27
CA ILE A 47 -3.39 -3.16 -6.85
C ILE A 47 -4.33 -1.95 -6.78
N GLN A 48 -5.62 -2.14 -7.07
CA GLN A 48 -6.63 -1.08 -6.98
C GLN A 48 -6.84 -0.59 -5.53
N ARG A 49 -6.63 -1.46 -4.54
CA ARG A 49 -6.72 -1.11 -3.11
C ARG A 49 -5.44 -0.52 -2.53
N GLN A 50 -4.30 -0.67 -3.21
CA GLN A 50 -2.96 -0.29 -2.73
C GLN A 50 -2.53 -1.01 -1.44
N ASP A 51 -3.03 -2.22 -1.21
CA ASP A 51 -2.86 -2.92 0.07
C ASP A 51 -1.56 -3.75 0.15
N LEU A 52 -0.98 -4.22 -0.97
CA LEU A 52 0.23 -5.06 -0.92
C LEU A 52 1.53 -4.28 -0.69
N HIS A 53 2.42 -4.90 0.07
CA HIS A 53 3.79 -4.44 0.19
C HIS A 53 4.51 -4.56 -1.17
N PRO A 54 5.41 -3.63 -1.54
CA PRO A 54 6.11 -3.68 -2.82
C PRO A 54 6.85 -5.00 -3.13
N ILE A 55 7.37 -5.66 -2.10
CA ILE A 55 7.99 -6.99 -2.26
C ILE A 55 6.94 -8.02 -2.66
N GLU A 56 5.84 -8.11 -1.91
CA GLU A 56 4.78 -9.10 -2.15
C GLU A 56 4.13 -8.88 -3.52
N LEU A 57 3.95 -7.62 -3.93
CA LEU A 57 3.47 -7.29 -5.26
C LEU A 57 4.43 -7.75 -6.37
N GLY A 58 5.74 -7.60 -6.14
CA GLY A 58 6.76 -8.11 -7.04
C GLY A 58 6.79 -9.63 -7.13
N GLU A 59 6.57 -10.31 -6.01
CA GLU A 59 6.48 -11.78 -5.94
C GLU A 59 5.25 -12.27 -6.69
N ALA A 60 4.10 -11.59 -6.56
CA ALA A 60 2.92 -11.90 -7.37
C ALA A 60 3.16 -11.73 -8.87
N PHE A 61 3.86 -10.67 -9.30
CA PHE A 61 4.24 -10.53 -10.72
C PHE A 61 5.18 -11.64 -11.17
N LEU A 62 6.15 -12.04 -10.35
CA LEU A 62 7.05 -13.16 -10.66
C LEU A 62 6.28 -14.47 -10.81
N ASN A 63 5.39 -14.79 -9.87
CA ASN A 63 4.58 -16.01 -9.92
C ASN A 63 3.75 -16.09 -11.21
N ILE A 64 3.14 -14.99 -11.66
CA ILE A 64 2.38 -14.97 -12.91
C ILE A 64 3.29 -15.15 -14.14
N LEU A 65 4.48 -14.53 -14.13
CA LEU A 65 5.45 -14.66 -15.23
C LEU A 65 6.05 -16.07 -15.32
N GLU A 66 6.29 -16.71 -14.18
CA GLU A 66 6.89 -18.04 -14.10
C GLU A 66 5.87 -19.16 -14.37
N SER A 67 4.61 -18.98 -13.92
CA SER A 67 3.53 -19.94 -14.14
C SER A 67 3.01 -19.97 -15.59
N ARG A 68 3.20 -18.89 -16.34
CA ARG A 68 2.81 -18.81 -17.75
C ARG A 68 4.00 -18.89 -18.67
N GLN A 69 4.23 -20.09 -19.19
CA GLN A 69 5.20 -20.32 -20.24
C GLN A 69 4.88 -19.38 -21.42
N SER A 70 5.87 -18.58 -21.85
CA SER A 70 5.80 -17.51 -22.87
C SER A 70 5.22 -16.15 -22.48
N LEU A 71 4.73 -15.92 -21.26
CA LEU A 71 4.26 -14.58 -20.87
C LEU A 71 5.42 -13.64 -20.59
N THR A 72 5.49 -12.54 -21.35
CA THR A 72 6.49 -11.49 -21.13
C THR A 72 5.99 -10.41 -20.16
N GLN A 73 6.93 -9.69 -19.53
CA GLN A 73 6.59 -8.50 -18.72
C GLN A 73 5.78 -7.47 -19.53
N LEU A 74 6.08 -7.34 -20.82
CA LEU A 74 5.37 -6.43 -21.72
C LEU A 74 3.89 -6.85 -21.90
N GLU A 75 3.61 -8.13 -22.06
CA GLU A 75 2.24 -8.63 -22.17
C GLU A 75 1.48 -8.51 -20.86
N LEU A 76 2.13 -8.83 -19.74
CA LEU A 76 1.57 -8.62 -18.41
C LEU A 76 1.21 -7.14 -18.18
N SER A 77 2.07 -6.22 -18.67
CA SER A 77 1.84 -4.77 -18.60
C SER A 77 0.55 -4.34 -19.31
N LYS A 78 0.29 -4.92 -20.49
CA LYS A 78 -0.92 -4.65 -21.26
C LYS A 78 -2.17 -5.23 -20.59
N LYS A 79 -2.07 -6.45 -20.04
CA LYS A 79 -3.17 -7.11 -19.34
C LYS A 79 -3.60 -6.37 -18.07
N LEU A 80 -2.63 -5.89 -17.29
CA LEU A 80 -2.89 -5.21 -16.02
C LEU A 80 -3.13 -3.70 -16.16
N GLY A 81 -2.86 -3.11 -17.33
CA GLY A 81 -2.95 -1.65 -17.53
C GLY A 81 -1.87 -0.86 -16.77
N ILE A 82 -0.74 -1.49 -16.47
CA ILE A 82 0.37 -0.92 -15.69
C ILE A 82 1.58 -0.82 -16.61
N SER A 83 2.39 0.24 -16.50
CA SER A 83 3.58 0.35 -17.35
C SER A 83 4.57 -0.80 -17.12
N ASN A 84 5.18 -1.29 -18.21
CA ASN A 84 6.22 -2.32 -18.15
C ASN A 84 7.38 -1.95 -17.21
N LYS A 85 7.74 -0.66 -17.14
CA LYS A 85 8.75 -0.14 -16.21
C LYS A 85 8.39 -0.39 -14.75
N ILE A 86 7.11 -0.22 -14.39
CA ILE A 86 6.63 -0.45 -13.03
C ILE A 86 6.67 -1.95 -12.71
N ILE A 87 6.22 -2.82 -13.61
CA ILE A 87 6.29 -4.27 -13.42
C ILE A 87 7.74 -4.72 -13.21
N SER A 88 8.65 -4.27 -14.09
CA SER A 88 10.08 -4.57 -13.98
C SER A 88 10.67 -4.11 -12.64
N GLU A 89 10.29 -2.92 -12.17
CA GLU A 89 10.72 -2.40 -10.88
C GLU A 89 10.28 -3.29 -9.70
N TYR A 90 9.00 -3.67 -9.66
CA TYR A 90 8.48 -4.53 -8.60
C TYR A 90 9.09 -5.94 -8.64
N VAL A 91 9.25 -6.52 -9.84
CA VAL A 91 9.97 -7.78 -10.04
C VAL A 91 11.40 -7.69 -9.48
N ASN A 92 12.09 -6.56 -9.67
CA ASN A 92 13.43 -6.37 -9.11
C ASN A 92 13.42 -6.26 -7.57
N PHE A 93 12.38 -5.68 -6.96
CA PHE A 93 12.24 -5.69 -5.50
C PHE A 93 12.09 -7.12 -4.96
N ALA A 94 11.30 -7.96 -5.64
CA ALA A 94 11.12 -9.35 -5.26
C ALA A 94 12.38 -10.20 -5.44
N LYS A 95 13.29 -9.82 -6.34
CA LYS A 95 14.59 -10.50 -6.55
C LYS A 95 15.69 -10.09 -5.57
N LEU A 96 15.41 -9.22 -4.60
CA LEU A 96 16.39 -8.87 -3.56
C LEU A 96 16.86 -10.13 -2.81
N PRO A 97 18.12 -10.19 -2.34
CA PRO A 97 18.61 -11.30 -1.54
C PRO A 97 17.74 -11.51 -0.28
N LEU A 98 17.52 -12.76 0.14
CA LEU A 98 16.62 -13.11 1.26
C LEU A 98 16.86 -12.26 2.51
N LYS A 99 18.12 -12.15 2.96
CA LYS A 99 18.47 -11.34 4.14
C LYS A 99 18.08 -9.85 4.00
N VAL A 100 18.09 -9.31 2.78
CA VAL A 100 17.69 -7.93 2.48
C VAL A 100 16.17 -7.82 2.50
N LYS A 101 15.47 -8.77 1.88
CA LYS A 101 14.00 -8.85 1.90
C LYS A 101 13.47 -8.94 3.32
N ASP A 102 14.05 -9.81 4.15
CA ASP A 102 13.65 -10.00 5.55
C ASP A 102 13.74 -8.68 6.33
N LEU A 103 14.83 -7.92 6.16
CA LEU A 103 14.98 -6.61 6.79
C LEU A 103 14.00 -5.58 6.24
N VAL A 104 13.79 -5.54 4.92
CA VAL A 104 12.82 -4.63 4.30
C VAL A 104 11.41 -4.88 4.80
N LEU A 105 11.00 -6.14 4.93
CA LEU A 105 9.69 -6.54 5.45
C LEU A 105 9.59 -6.24 6.94
N LYS A 106 10.62 -6.59 7.73
CA LYS A 106 10.67 -6.32 9.17
C LYS A 106 10.52 -4.84 9.50
N GLU A 107 11.16 -3.97 8.73
CA GLU A 107 11.11 -2.51 8.89
C GLU A 107 9.96 -1.86 8.09
N ASN A 108 9.10 -2.65 7.45
CA ASN A 108 7.96 -2.23 6.64
C ASN A 108 8.30 -1.12 5.62
N ILE A 109 9.41 -1.29 4.90
CA ILE A 109 9.90 -0.29 3.94
C ILE A 109 9.10 -0.39 2.63
N THR A 110 8.02 0.38 2.56
CA THR A 110 7.15 0.47 1.39
C THR A 110 7.56 1.54 0.38
N ASN A 111 8.49 2.43 0.74
CA ASN A 111 8.88 3.53 -0.14
C ASN A 111 9.74 3.04 -1.33
N ARG A 112 9.17 3.10 -2.54
CA ARG A 112 9.82 2.70 -3.79
C ARG A 112 11.15 3.40 -4.07
N ASP A 113 11.31 4.68 -3.73
CA ASP A 113 12.57 5.38 -3.96
C ASP A 113 13.69 4.83 -3.07
N VAL A 114 13.36 4.45 -1.83
CA VAL A 114 14.30 3.79 -0.90
C VAL A 114 14.65 2.41 -1.41
N LEU A 115 13.66 1.61 -1.82
CA LEU A 115 13.88 0.28 -2.39
C LEU A 115 14.75 0.32 -3.66
N ARG A 116 14.57 1.32 -4.52
CA ARG A 116 15.44 1.52 -5.70
C ARG A 116 16.88 1.83 -5.30
N LYS A 117 17.10 2.58 -4.23
CA LYS A 117 18.45 2.85 -3.71
C LYS A 117 19.08 1.58 -3.15
N ILE A 118 18.31 0.76 -2.44
CA ILE A 118 18.75 -0.53 -1.90
C ILE A 118 19.22 -1.46 -3.02
N ILE A 119 18.42 -1.62 -4.10
CA ILE A 119 18.81 -2.44 -5.26
C ILE A 119 20.13 -1.98 -5.89
N LYS A 120 20.32 -0.66 -6.02
CA LYS A 120 21.48 -0.09 -6.70
C LYS A 120 22.75 -0.08 -5.84
N HIS A 121 22.64 -0.34 -4.53
CA HIS A 121 23.78 -0.28 -3.64
C HIS A 121 24.63 -1.56 -3.78
N PRO A 122 25.97 -1.46 -3.83
CA PRO A 122 26.84 -2.63 -3.97
C PRO A 122 26.74 -3.60 -2.78
N ASP A 123 26.44 -3.07 -1.59
CA ASP A 123 26.10 -3.86 -0.41
C ASP A 123 24.75 -3.41 0.17
N PRO A 124 23.62 -3.99 -0.28
CA PRO A 124 22.29 -3.60 0.17
C PRO A 124 22.07 -3.83 1.68
N LEU A 125 22.73 -4.83 2.28
CA LEU A 125 22.61 -5.14 3.70
C LEU A 125 23.29 -4.06 4.54
N MET A 126 24.50 -3.64 4.16
CA MET A 126 25.20 -2.55 4.83
C MET A 126 24.43 -1.24 4.70
N TYR A 127 23.84 -0.96 3.53
CA TYR A 127 22.99 0.23 3.33
C TYR A 127 21.82 0.25 4.31
N LEU A 128 21.12 -0.88 4.47
CA LEU A 128 20.01 -1.02 5.41
C LEU A 128 20.44 -0.88 6.88
N LYS A 129 21.60 -1.41 7.25
CA LYS A 129 22.13 -1.33 8.63
C LYS A 129 22.63 0.07 9.00
N ASN A 130 23.26 0.78 8.07
CA ASN A 130 23.82 2.12 8.29
C ASN A 130 22.75 3.21 8.31
N GLN A 131 21.63 2.97 7.63
CA GLN A 131 20.40 3.70 7.87
C GLN A 131 19.90 3.27 9.25
N ASN A 132 20.40 3.86 10.34
CA ASN A 132 19.70 3.84 11.63
C ASN A 132 18.23 4.11 11.34
N ILE A 133 17.37 3.09 11.48
CA ILE A 133 15.94 3.14 11.15
C ILE A 133 15.25 4.09 12.14
N LYS A 134 15.54 5.38 12.01
CA LYS A 134 14.72 6.47 12.52
C LYS A 134 13.62 6.63 11.49
N ASN A 135 12.55 5.86 11.68
CA ASN A 135 11.21 6.22 11.25
C ASN A 135 11.15 6.94 9.90
N THR A 136 11.52 6.23 8.83
CA THR A 136 10.98 6.53 7.50
C THR A 136 9.79 5.63 7.21
N SER A 137 8.97 5.34 8.22
CA SER A 137 7.57 5.70 8.05
C SER A 137 7.57 7.17 7.67
N LYS A 138 7.62 7.46 6.36
CA LYS A 138 6.78 8.52 5.86
C LYS A 138 5.38 8.11 6.32
N THR A 139 5.00 8.52 7.53
CA THR A 139 3.73 9.19 7.70
C THR A 139 3.65 10.03 6.45
N THR A 140 2.84 9.62 5.48
CA THR A 140 2.22 10.55 4.54
C THR A 140 1.96 11.74 5.43
N MET A 141 2.75 12.82 5.31
CA MET A 141 2.57 14.01 6.13
C MET A 141 1.08 14.23 6.02
N ARG A 142 0.33 13.88 7.08
CA ARG A 142 -1.10 14.07 7.06
C ARG A 142 -1.08 15.57 6.97
N LYS A 143 -1.35 16.10 5.77
CA LYS A 143 -1.55 17.52 5.57
C LYS A 143 -2.75 17.75 6.47
N SER A 144 -2.48 18.08 7.72
CA SER A 144 -3.46 18.50 8.69
C SER A 144 -3.80 19.89 8.20
N ILE A 145 -4.66 19.91 7.18
CA ILE A 145 -5.22 21.13 6.63
C ILE A 145 -6.10 21.63 7.75
N LEU A 146 -5.61 22.63 8.48
CA LEU A 146 -6.50 23.47 9.26
C LEU A 146 -7.39 24.17 8.23
N ARG A 147 -8.66 23.73 8.13
CA ARG A 147 -9.62 24.33 7.23
C ARG A 147 -10.31 25.47 7.98
N ILE A 148 -10.11 26.68 7.47
CA ILE A 148 -10.90 27.85 7.85
C ILE A 148 -11.92 28.03 6.73
N ASN A 149 -13.20 27.85 7.04
CA ASN A 149 -14.30 28.09 6.11
C ASN A 149 -14.99 29.40 6.48
N LEU A 150 -15.42 30.16 5.49
CA LEU A 150 -16.33 31.29 5.67
C LEU A 150 -17.72 30.84 5.23
N VAL A 151 -18.68 30.79 6.15
CA VAL A 151 -20.08 30.46 5.85
C VAL A 151 -20.93 31.54 6.51
N ASP A 152 -21.83 32.18 5.76
CA ASP A 152 -22.73 33.23 6.25
C ASP A 152 -22.02 34.38 7.01
N ASN A 153 -20.84 34.78 6.52
CA ASN A 153 -19.98 35.80 7.13
C ASN A 153 -19.41 35.44 8.52
N GLU A 154 -19.52 34.17 8.91
CA GLU A 154 -18.90 33.61 10.11
C GLU A 154 -17.72 32.68 9.76
N LEU A 155 -16.65 32.76 10.55
CA LEU A 155 -15.45 31.93 10.39
C LEU A 155 -15.62 30.60 11.14
N HIS A 156 -15.64 29.49 10.41
CA HIS A 156 -15.70 28.14 10.97
C HIS A 156 -14.33 27.43 10.86
N LEU A 157 -13.80 26.98 12.00
CA LEU A 157 -12.53 26.25 12.10
C LEU A 157 -12.77 24.76 12.29
N GLN A 158 -12.33 23.93 11.35
CA GLN A 158 -12.24 22.48 11.55
C GLN A 158 -10.87 22.13 12.13
N ALA A 159 -10.80 22.03 13.46
CA ALA A 159 -9.53 21.92 14.21
C ALA A 159 -9.30 20.55 14.88
N ASN A 160 -9.95 19.47 14.42
CA ASN A 160 -9.85 18.12 15.03
C ASN A 160 -8.42 17.58 15.14
N SER A 161 -7.47 18.13 14.38
CA SER A 161 -6.05 17.75 14.42
C SER A 161 -5.19 18.62 15.35
N VAL A 162 -5.70 19.78 15.82
CA VAL A 162 -4.98 20.67 16.75
C VAL A 162 -5.03 20.14 18.18
N SER A 163 -6.14 19.51 18.57
CA SER A 163 -6.30 18.88 19.89
C SER A 163 -5.25 17.79 20.14
N LEU A 164 -4.81 17.11 19.07
CA LEU A 164 -3.81 16.04 19.08
C LEU A 164 -2.36 16.54 19.18
N LEU A 165 -2.11 17.85 19.16
CA LEU A 165 -0.76 18.41 19.29
C LEU A 165 -0.29 18.39 20.74
N CYS A 166 1.01 18.17 20.94
CA CYS A 166 1.68 18.39 22.23
C CYS A 166 1.74 19.89 22.57
N ASP A 167 1.91 20.21 23.86
CA ASP A 167 1.78 21.59 24.36
C ASP A 167 2.80 22.56 23.75
N SER A 168 4.03 22.11 23.50
CA SER A 168 5.05 22.92 22.81
C SER A 168 4.61 23.32 21.40
N ASN A 169 3.94 22.42 20.67
CA ASN A 169 3.46 22.71 19.32
C ASN A 169 2.19 23.58 19.33
N LYS A 170 1.32 23.42 20.33
CA LYS A 170 0.17 24.32 20.55
C LYS A 170 0.63 25.77 20.81
N GLN A 171 1.67 25.96 21.62
CA GLN A 171 2.24 27.28 21.88
C GLN A 171 2.83 27.92 20.62
N LYS A 172 3.56 27.15 19.80
CA LYS A 172 4.07 27.64 18.51
C LYS A 172 2.94 28.06 17.58
N LEU A 173 1.88 27.24 17.48
CA LEU A 173 0.71 27.53 16.66
C LEU A 173 0.04 28.83 17.12
N ARG A 174 -0.15 29.01 18.43
CA ARG A 174 -0.72 30.23 19.02
C ARG A 174 0.09 31.47 18.64
N LYS A 175 1.41 31.40 18.73
CA LYS A 175 2.30 32.51 18.35
C LYS A 175 2.19 32.88 16.87
N ILE A 176 2.04 31.89 15.98
CA ILE A 176 1.83 32.13 14.54
C ILE A 176 0.49 32.83 14.29
N PHE A 177 -0.56 32.42 14.99
CA PHE A 177 -1.87 33.09 14.90
C PHE A 177 -1.85 34.52 15.43
N GLU A 178 -1.18 34.75 16.56
CA GLU A 178 -1.00 36.10 17.12
C GLU A 178 -0.24 37.01 16.14
N ASP A 179 0.81 36.51 15.47
CA ASP A 179 1.56 37.27 14.45
C ASP A 179 0.79 37.50 13.14
N LEU A 180 -0.24 36.68 12.85
CA LEU A 180 -1.15 36.92 11.73
C LEU A 180 -2.20 37.96 12.08
N LEU A 181 -2.75 37.92 13.30
CA LEU A 181 -3.74 38.88 13.78
C LEU A 181 -3.17 40.30 13.92
N THR A 182 -1.87 40.45 14.14
CA THR A 182 -1.21 41.77 14.14
C THR A 182 -0.98 42.35 12.74
N LYS A 183 -1.15 41.54 11.67
CA LYS A 183 -0.94 41.94 10.27
C LYS A 183 -2.23 42.20 9.49
N ILE A 184 -3.38 41.96 10.10
CA ILE A 184 -4.73 42.22 9.56
C ILE A 184 -5.31 43.40 10.34
#